data_AF-A0A9N9DUP7-F1
#
_entry.id   AF-A0A9N9DUP7-F1
#
_cell.length_a   1.000
_cell.length_b   1.000
_cell.length_c   1.000
_cell.angle_alpha   90.00
_cell.angle_beta   90.00
_cell.angle_gamma   90.00
#
_symmetry.space_group_name_H-M   'P 1'
#
loop_
_entity.id
_entity.type
_entity.pdbx_description
1 polymer ?
#
loop_
_entity_poly.entity_id
_entity_poly.type
_entity_poly.pdbx_seq_one_letter_code
_entity_poly.pdbx_strand_id
1 'polypeptide(L)' 'MIDNESIMAAAINTTMIALIDAGIPMKDLVVAVSCVINKDDQLLLNPTAQEWKM' A
#
# COMPACT_ATOMS: atom_id res chain seq x y z
N MET A 1 -0.61 -16.69 -6.75
CA MET A 1 -0.36 -15.55 -5.87
C MET A 1 0.06 -14.41 -6.79
N ILE A 2 -0.62 -13.26 -6.79
CA ILE A 2 -0.22 -12.12 -7.62
C ILE A 2 0.85 -11.38 -6.83
N ASP A 3 2.11 -11.49 -7.25
CA ASP A 3 3.22 -10.73 -6.67
C ASP A 3 3.18 -9.30 -7.23
N ASN A 4 2.29 -8.47 -6.66
CA ASN A 4 2.29 -7.04 -6.92
C ASN A 4 3.32 -6.36 -6.01
N GLU A 5 4.07 -5.41 -6.55
CA GLU A 5 5.13 -4.72 -5.83
C GLU A 5 4.62 -3.91 -4.62
N SER A 6 3.31 -3.64 -4.56
CA SER A 6 2.62 -2.93 -3.46
C SER A 6 1.82 -3.84 -2.52
N ILE A 7 2.14 -5.15 -2.45
CA ILE A 7 1.34 -6.15 -1.70
C ILE A 7 1.16 -5.83 -0.21
N MET A 8 2.17 -5.27 0.46
CA MET A 8 2.06 -4.91 1.89
C MET A 8 1.05 -3.79 2.11
N ALA A 9 1.11 -2.72 1.31
CA ALA A 9 0.17 -1.61 1.40
C ALA A 9 -1.27 -2.08 1.13
N ALA A 10 -1.45 -2.92 0.09
CA ALA A 10 -2.74 -3.52 -0.23
C ALA A 10 -3.25 -4.44 0.89
N ALA A 11 -2.39 -5.25 1.51
CA ALA A 11 -2.76 -6.13 2.61
C ALA A 11 -3.23 -5.33 3.83
N ILE A 12 -2.49 -4.29 4.25
CA ILE A 12 -2.88 -3.41 5.36
C ILE A 12 -4.26 -2.79 5.10
N ASN A 13 -4.46 -2.24 3.90
CA ASN A 13 -5.72 -1.59 3.53
C ASN A 13 -6.89 -2.59 3.50
N THR A 14 -6.65 -3.80 2.97
CA THR A 14 -7.68 -4.85 2.91
C THR A 14 -8.02 -5.37 4.30
N THR A 15 -7.02 -5.55 5.18
CA THR A 15 -7.24 -5.92 6.57
C THR A 15 -8.05 -4.87 7.32
N MET A 16 -7.74 -3.58 7.14
CA MET A 16 -8.52 -2.49 7.73
C MET A 16 -9.99 -2.57 7.31
N ILE A 17 -10.26 -2.77 6.01
CA ILE A 17 -11.63 -2.91 5.49
C ILE A 17 -12.31 -4.16 6.07
N ALA A 18 -11.60 -5.28 6.17
CA ALA A 18 -12.13 -6.51 6.75
C ALA A 18 -12.46 -6.35 8.25
N LEU A 19 -11.67 -5.59 9.01
CA LEU A 19 -11.95 -5.28 10.41
C LEU A 19 -13.18 -4.38 10.57
N ILE A 20 -13.35 -3.40 9.68
CA ILE A 20 -14.55 -2.55 9.62
C ILE A 20 -15.79 -3.41 9.30
N ASP A 21 -15.71 -4.29 8.30
CA ASP A 21 -16.80 -5.18 7.90
C ASP A 21 -17.18 -6.16 9.01
N ALA A 22 -16.20 -6.67 9.75
CA ALA A 22 -16.40 -7.51 10.93
C ALA A 22 -17.00 -6.74 12.14
N GLY A 23 -17.20 -5.42 12.04
CA GLY A 23 -17.74 -4.60 13.12
C GLY A 23 -16.79 -4.44 14.31
N ILE A 24 -15.49 -4.67 14.11
CA ILE A 24 -14.49 -4.53 15.18
C ILE A 24 -14.28 -3.03 15.45
N PRO A 25 -14.44 -2.56 16.71
CA PRO A 25 -14.24 -1.15 17.03
C PRO A 25 -12.76 -0.77 16.88
N MET A 26 -12.48 0.12 15.94
CA MET A 26 -11.15 0.64 15.62
C MET A 26 -10.99 2.02 16.24
N LYS A 27 -9.82 2.32 16.83
CA LYS A 27 -9.52 3.66 17.35
C LYS A 27 -9.33 4.67 16.23
N ASP A 28 -8.67 4.26 15.16
CA ASP A 28 -8.29 5.08 14.01
C ASP A 28 -8.44 4.29 12.71
N LEU A 29 -8.53 5.00 11.58
CA LEU A 29 -8.46 4.42 10.24
C LEU A 29 -6.99 4.34 9.78
N VAL A 30 -6.52 3.14 9.45
CA VAL A 30 -5.16 2.91 8.96
C VAL A 30 -5.19 2.71 7.44
N VAL A 31 -4.34 3.45 6.74
CA VAL A 31 -4.11 3.32 5.30
C VAL A 31 -2.60 3.30 5.04
N ALA A 32 -2.16 2.46 4.12
CA ALA A 32 -0.78 2.34 3.69
C ALA A 32 -0.66 2.57 2.17
N VAL A 33 0.47 3.14 1.77
CA VAL A 33 0.89 3.30 0.38
C VAL A 33 2.37 2.90 0.26
N SER A 34 2.76 2.35 -0.89
CA SER A 34 4.17 2.14 -1.20
C SER A 34 4.75 3.37 -1.88
N CYS A 35 6.05 3.61 -1.73
CA CYS A 35 6.72 4.72 -2.40
C CYS A 35 8.16 4.37 -2.77
N VAL A 36 8.70 5.07 -3.76
CA VAL A 36 10.10 4.98 -4.18
C VAL A 36 10.63 6.39 -4.47
N ILE A 37 11.94 6.59 -4.27
CA ILE A 37 12.63 7.80 -4.73
C ILE A 37 13.40 7.40 -6.00
N ASN A 38 13.10 8.06 -7.12
CA ASN A 38 13.75 7.77 -8.39
C ASN A 38 15.14 8.44 -8.49
N LYS A 39 15.85 8.20 -9.60
CA LYS A 39 17.20 8.76 -9.85
C LYS A 39 17.23 10.28 -10.00
N ASP A 40 16.08 10.89 -10.32
CA ASP A 40 15.90 12.33 -10.42
C ASP A 40 15.49 12.97 -9.08
N ASP A 41 15.63 12.23 -7.97
CA ASP A 41 15.28 12.63 -6.60
C ASP A 41 13.78 12.95 -6.41
N GLN A 42 12.92 12.30 -7.20
CA GLN A 42 11.47 12.46 -7.14
C GLN A 42 10.82 11.35 -6.31
N LEU A 43 9.97 11.73 -5.36
CA LEU A 43 9.13 10.81 -4.61
C LEU A 43 7.93 10.37 -5.47
N LEU A 44 7.86 9.07 -5.76
CA LEU A 44 6.74 8.44 -6.46
C LEU A 44 5.90 7.63 -5.48
N LEU A 45 4.58 7.88 -5.49
CA LEU A 45 3.61 7.17 -4.65
C LEU A 45 2.89 6.10 -5.46
N ASN A 46 2.70 4.94 -4.84
CA ASN A 46 2.15 3.74 -5.47
C ASN A 46 2.78 3.44 -6.84
N PRO A 47 4.11 3.21 -6.87
CA PRO A 47 4.81 3.03 -8.12
C PRO A 47 4.30 1.80 -8.88
N THR A 48 4.26 1.93 -10.20
CA THR A 48 4.02 0.86 -11.16
C THR A 48 5.19 -0.10 -11.20
N ALA A 49 4.96 -1.33 -11.68
CA ALA A 49 6.00 -2.35 -11.85
C ALA A 49 7.26 -1.87 -12.61
N GLN A 50 7.12 -0.87 -13.48
CA GLN A 50 8.25 -0.25 -14.18
C GLN A 50 9.03 0.69 -13.25
N GLU A 51 8.34 1.54 -12.49
CA GLU A 51 8.95 2.51 -11.56
C GLU A 51 9.68 1.83 -10.39
N TRP A 52 9.25 0.63 -9.98
CA TRP A 52 9.99 -0.18 -8.99
C TRP A 52 11.35 -0.69 -9.47
N LYS A 53 11.56 -0.74 -10.79
CA LYS A 53 12.77 -1.31 -11.42
C LYS A 53 13.73 -0.24 -11.95
N MET A 54 13.37 1.04 -11.83
CA MET A 54 14.16 2.18 -12.29
C MET A 54 15.35 2.45 -11.37
#